data_AF-A0A101TWX5-F1
#
_entry.id   AF-A0A101TWX5-F1
#
_cell.length_a   1.000
_cell.length_b   1.000
_cell.length_c   1.000
_cell.angle_alpha   90.00
_cell.angle_beta   90.00
_cell.angle_gamma   90.00
#
_symmetry.space_group_name_H-M   'P 1'
#
loop_
_entity.id
_entity.type
_entity.pdbx_description
1 polymer ?
#
loop_
_entity_poly.entity_id
_entity_poly.type
_entity_poly.pdbx_seq_one_letter_code
_entity_poly.pdbx_strand_id
1 'polypeptide(L)'
;MTTTTISRIILAPRERQVLEGVADGSTLAAVALSLKIRESTATGYLKLARRKLYGVSENAAALAVGYATQAITRPEMLAPEALDVPREQREIVPLIARGMAAAQMATELKRPVDIVRRDGRDLLQNLKAQNRAHAITRAWQYQILTEDQVIAWLR
;
A
#
# COMPACT_ATOMS: atom_id res chain seq x y z
N MET A 1 21.23 -11.12 -15.93
CA MET A 1 20.13 -10.60 -15.08
C MET A 1 20.06 -11.49 -13.86
N THR A 2 20.46 -11.00 -12.68
CA THR A 2 20.38 -11.76 -11.44
C THR A 2 18.93 -11.73 -10.94
N THR A 3 18.23 -12.85 -11.08
CA THR A 3 16.89 -13.05 -10.50
C THR A 3 17.06 -13.20 -8.99
N THR A 4 17.10 -12.08 -8.28
CA THR A 4 17.20 -12.08 -6.82
C THR A 4 15.84 -12.51 -6.26
N THR A 5 15.75 -13.77 -5.84
CA THR A 5 14.55 -14.33 -5.22
C THR A 5 14.35 -13.74 -3.83
N ILE A 6 13.45 -12.77 -3.68
CA ILE A 6 12.97 -12.41 -2.33
C ILE A 6 12.16 -13.57 -1.79
N SER A 7 12.44 -13.94 -0.54
CA SER A 7 11.73 -15.01 0.17
C SER A 7 10.23 -14.72 0.20
N ARG A 8 9.43 -15.67 -0.28
CA ARG A 8 7.97 -15.61 -0.22
C ARG A 8 7.53 -15.52 1.24
N ILE A 9 6.80 -14.47 1.60
CA ILE A 9 6.26 -14.31 2.95
C ILE A 9 4.91 -15.02 3.02
N ILE A 10 4.74 -15.90 4.01
CA ILE A 10 3.50 -16.63 4.24
C ILE A 10 2.76 -16.00 5.41
N LEU A 11 1.60 -15.41 5.13
CA LEU A 11 0.66 -14.93 6.14
C LEU A 11 -0.30 -16.04 6.55
N ALA A 12 -0.71 -16.03 7.82
CA ALA A 12 -1.80 -16.89 8.25
C ALA A 12 -3.10 -16.48 7.54
N PRO A 13 -4.07 -17.39 7.32
CA PRO A 13 -5.27 -17.08 6.55
C PRO A 13 -6.01 -15.83 7.04
N ARG A 14 -6.14 -15.65 8.36
CA ARG A 14 -6.82 -14.48 8.94
C ARG A 14 -6.01 -13.19 8.84
N GLU A 15 -4.69 -13.25 8.93
CA GLU A 15 -3.80 -12.11 8.70
C GLU A 15 -3.91 -11.62 7.26
N ARG A 16 -3.88 -12.56 6.30
CA ARG A 16 -4.07 -12.30 4.87
C ARG A 16 -5.44 -11.67 4.60
N GLN A 17 -6.52 -12.27 5.09
CA GLN A 17 -7.89 -11.78 4.89
C GLN A 17 -8.10 -10.36 5.43
N VAL A 18 -7.53 -10.04 6.60
CA VAL A 18 -7.64 -8.68 7.15
C VAL A 18 -6.87 -7.68 6.30
N LEU A 19 -5.66 -8.04 5.84
CA LEU A 19 -4.86 -7.17 5.00
C LEU A 19 -5.50 -6.96 3.61
N GLU A 20 -6.05 -8.02 3.00
CA GLU A 20 -6.82 -7.94 1.75
C GLU A 20 -8.08 -7.08 1.92
N GLY A 21 -8.82 -7.18 3.03
CA GLY A 21 -9.97 -6.31 3.27
C GLY A 21 -9.60 -4.81 3.39
N VAL A 22 -8.43 -4.50 3.95
CA VAL A 22 -7.90 -3.12 3.99
C VAL A 22 -7.46 -2.64 2.59
N ALA A 23 -7.08 -3.56 1.71
CA ALA A 23 -6.67 -3.26 0.33
C ALA A 23 -7.80 -2.62 -0.51
N ASP A 24 -9.05 -2.98 -0.22
CA ASP A 24 -10.25 -2.43 -0.86
C ASP A 24 -10.62 -1.03 -0.36
N GLY A 25 -9.87 -0.50 0.63
CA GLY A 25 -10.16 0.77 1.28
C GLY A 25 -11.13 0.69 2.44
N SER A 26 -11.63 -0.51 2.77
CA SER A 26 -12.50 -0.72 3.91
C SER A 26 -11.82 -0.30 5.22
N THR A 27 -12.62 0.23 6.14
CA THR A 27 -12.17 0.47 7.51
C THR A 27 -11.94 -0.86 8.22
N LEU A 28 -11.09 -0.87 9.24
CA LEU A 28 -10.81 -2.11 9.97
C LEU A 28 -12.07 -2.66 10.67
N ALA A 29 -12.96 -1.79 11.13
CA ALA A 29 -14.28 -2.16 11.66
C ALA A 29 -15.14 -2.87 10.61
N ALA A 30 -15.19 -2.37 9.37
CA ALA A 30 -15.94 -3.00 8.28
C ALA A 30 -15.34 -4.37 7.90
N VAL A 31 -14.01 -4.47 7.86
CA VAL A 31 -13.31 -5.74 7.64
C VAL A 31 -13.64 -6.74 8.75
N ALA A 32 -13.56 -6.33 10.02
CA ALA A 32 -13.88 -7.18 11.16
C ALA A 32 -15.33 -7.69 11.10
N LEU A 33 -16.28 -6.80 10.76
CA LEU A 33 -17.68 -7.15 10.56
C LEU A 33 -17.86 -8.20 9.47
N SER A 34 -17.23 -8.00 8.30
CA SER A 34 -17.31 -8.94 7.17
C SER A 34 -16.75 -10.33 7.52
N LEU A 35 -15.68 -10.36 8.32
CA LEU A 35 -15.03 -11.59 8.76
C LEU A 35 -15.69 -12.23 10.00
N LYS A 36 -16.74 -11.60 10.54
CA LYS A 36 -17.45 -12.00 11.76
C LYS A 36 -16.52 -12.15 12.97
N ILE A 37 -15.61 -11.19 13.16
CA ILE A 37 -14.69 -11.12 14.30
C ILE A 37 -14.78 -9.77 15.02
N ARG A 38 -14.22 -9.67 16.22
CA ARG A 38 -14.10 -8.39 16.93
C ARG A 38 -13.07 -7.49 16.23
N GLU A 39 -13.32 -6.18 16.23
CA GLU A 39 -12.37 -5.21 15.67
C GLU A 39 -10.99 -5.30 16.33
N SER A 40 -10.92 -5.52 17.65
CA SER A 40 -9.66 -5.75 18.36
C SER A 40 -8.89 -6.98 17.86
N THR A 41 -9.60 -8.04 17.47
CA THR A 41 -9.01 -9.24 16.85
C THR A 41 -8.47 -8.93 15.46
N ALA A 42 -9.22 -8.18 14.64
CA ALA A 42 -8.74 -7.72 13.34
C ALA A 42 -7.48 -6.85 13.47
N THR A 43 -7.44 -5.94 14.45
CA THR A 43 -6.24 -5.15 14.80
C THR A 43 -5.06 -6.04 15.15
N GLY A 44 -5.27 -7.10 15.94
CA GLY A 44 -4.25 -8.09 16.27
C GLY A 44 -3.69 -8.77 15.03
N TYR A 45 -4.56 -9.26 14.13
CA TYR A 45 -4.14 -9.90 12.89
C TYR A 45 -3.39 -8.96 11.95
N LEU A 46 -3.85 -7.71 11.82
CA LEU A 46 -3.17 -6.71 11.01
C LEU A 46 -1.76 -6.39 11.55
N LYS A 47 -1.62 -6.30 12.88
CA LYS A 47 -0.32 -6.11 13.53
C LYS A 47 0.63 -7.28 13.29
N LEU A 48 0.12 -8.52 13.36
CA LEU A 48 0.92 -9.72 13.06
C LEU A 48 1.35 -9.76 11.58
N ALA A 49 0.44 -9.42 10.66
CA ALA A 49 0.75 -9.32 9.24
C ALA A 49 1.89 -8.31 8.98
N ARG A 50 1.74 -7.08 9.50
CA ARG A 50 2.77 -6.03 9.44
C ARG A 50 4.13 -6.49 9.98
N ARG A 51 4.14 -7.19 11.12
CA ARG A 51 5.37 -7.74 11.70
C ARG A 51 6.08 -8.72 10.75
N LYS A 52 5.31 -9.57 10.06
CA LYS A 52 5.84 -10.54 9.08
C LYS A 52 6.30 -9.87 7.80
N LEU A 53 5.64 -8.78 7.39
CA LEU A 53 5.96 -7.98 6.21
C LEU A 53 7.05 -6.95 6.51
N TYR A 54 8.25 -7.43 6.89
CA TYR A 54 9.42 -6.60 7.19
C TYR A 54 9.22 -5.58 8.32
N GLY A 55 8.25 -5.80 9.21
CA GLY A 55 8.02 -4.92 10.37
C GLY A 55 7.45 -3.55 10.02
N VAL A 56 6.87 -3.36 8.84
CA VAL A 56 6.32 -2.08 8.41
C VAL A 56 5.22 -1.57 9.35
N SER A 57 5.22 -0.27 9.65
CA SER A 57 4.27 0.33 10.59
C SER A 57 2.93 0.68 9.95
N GLU A 58 2.91 1.00 8.64
CA GLU A 58 1.75 1.54 7.93
C GLU A 58 1.01 0.52 7.06
N ASN A 59 -0.30 0.69 6.91
CA ASN A 59 -1.12 -0.16 6.04
C ASN A 59 -0.71 -0.08 4.56
N ALA A 60 -0.43 1.13 4.08
CA ALA A 60 0.03 1.34 2.71
C ALA A 60 1.33 0.56 2.43
N ALA A 61 2.26 0.57 3.39
CA ALA A 61 3.49 -0.18 3.28
C ALA A 61 3.27 -1.69 3.35
N ALA A 62 2.40 -2.15 4.25
CA ALA A 62 2.04 -3.57 4.34
C ALA A 62 1.46 -4.09 3.02
N LEU A 63 0.62 -3.32 2.33
CA LEU A 63 0.09 -3.70 1.02
C LEU A 63 1.17 -3.73 -0.05
N ALA A 64 2.01 -2.70 -0.13
CA ALA A 64 3.10 -2.65 -1.13
C ALA A 64 4.01 -3.87 -1.01
N VAL A 65 4.46 -4.18 0.22
CA VAL A 65 5.29 -5.36 0.52
C VAL A 65 4.51 -6.65 0.29
N GLY A 66 3.24 -6.70 0.68
CA GLY A 66 2.38 -7.87 0.52
C GLY A 66 2.22 -8.29 -0.95
N TYR A 67 2.00 -7.33 -1.85
CA TYR A 67 1.91 -7.59 -3.29
C TYR A 67 3.26 -7.99 -3.89
N ALA A 68 4.34 -7.29 -3.54
CA ALA A 68 5.69 -7.59 -4.05
C ALA A 68 6.17 -8.99 -3.61
N THR A 69 5.89 -9.39 -2.38
CA THR A 69 6.29 -10.70 -1.82
C THR A 69 5.27 -11.82 -2.05
N GLN A 70 4.17 -11.52 -2.77
CA GLN A 70 3.04 -12.43 -3.02
C GLN A 70 2.42 -13.02 -1.73
N ALA A 71 2.48 -12.27 -0.63
CA ALA A 71 1.87 -12.62 0.65
C ALA A 71 0.35 -12.40 0.68
N ILE A 72 -0.13 -11.52 -0.20
CA ILE A 72 -1.55 -11.30 -0.52
C ILE A 72 -1.74 -11.36 -2.04
N THR A 73 -2.98 -11.57 -2.47
CA THR A 73 -3.32 -11.65 -3.89
C THR A 73 -3.08 -10.32 -4.59
N ARG A 74 -2.34 -10.31 -5.71
CA ARG A 74 -2.15 -9.07 -6.50
C ARG A 74 -3.48 -8.65 -7.12
N PRO A 75 -3.79 -7.34 -7.17
CA PRO A 75 -5.01 -6.87 -7.79
C PRO A 75 -4.94 -7.06 -9.31
N GLU A 76 -6.11 -7.15 -9.95
CA GLU A 76 -6.22 -7.18 -11.41
C GLU A 76 -5.65 -5.90 -12.03
N MET A 77 -4.81 -6.05 -13.06
CA MET A 77 -4.17 -4.94 -13.74
C MET A 77 -5.19 -4.20 -14.62
N LEU A 78 -5.12 -2.88 -14.59
CA LEU A 78 -5.91 -1.99 -15.43
C LEU A 78 -5.00 -1.32 -16.46
N ALA A 79 -5.59 -0.86 -17.56
CA ALA A 79 -4.87 -0.11 -18.60
C ALA A 79 -4.23 1.16 -18.00
N PRO A 80 -2.88 1.32 -18.03
CA PRO A 80 -2.21 2.48 -17.45
C PRO A 80 -2.67 3.82 -18.06
N GLU A 81 -3.02 3.82 -19.35
CA GLU A 81 -3.51 4.97 -20.11
C GLU A 81 -4.93 5.40 -19.72
N ALA A 82 -5.68 4.56 -19.01
CA ALA A 82 -7.03 4.90 -18.56
C ALA A 82 -7.04 5.92 -17.41
N LEU A 83 -5.87 6.28 -16.87
CA LEU A 83 -5.73 7.26 -15.80
C LEU A 83 -4.56 8.20 -16.02
N ASP A 84 -4.87 9.49 -16.17
CA ASP A 84 -3.86 10.53 -16.17
C ASP A 84 -3.60 11.04 -14.74
N VAL A 85 -2.45 10.67 -14.18
CA VAL A 85 -1.97 11.15 -12.89
C VAL A 85 -0.76 12.07 -13.14
N PRO A 86 -0.78 13.33 -12.69
CA PRO A 86 0.35 14.25 -12.81
C PRO A 86 1.66 13.66 -12.27
N ARG A 87 2.78 14.03 -12.88
CA ARG A 87 4.12 13.51 -12.54
C ARG A 87 4.44 13.71 -11.06
N GLU A 88 4.13 14.87 -10.52
CA GLU A 88 4.36 15.25 -9.12
C GLU A 88 3.59 14.35 -8.15
N GLN A 89 2.39 13.92 -8.54
CA GLN A 89 1.58 12.99 -7.75
C GLN A 89 2.10 11.56 -7.86
N ARG A 90 2.59 11.14 -9.03
CA ARG A 90 3.24 9.83 -9.22
C ARG A 90 4.49 9.69 -8.35
N GLU A 91 5.29 10.75 -8.22
CA GLU A 91 6.50 10.76 -7.38
C GLU A 91 6.21 10.51 -5.90
N ILE A 92 5.00 10.81 -5.43
CA ILE A 92 4.59 10.59 -4.04
C ILE A 92 4.23 9.12 -3.77
N VAL A 93 3.80 8.37 -4.79
CA VAL A 93 3.33 6.98 -4.63
C VAL A 93 4.38 6.06 -3.99
N PRO A 94 5.65 6.01 -4.45
CA PRO A 94 6.70 5.23 -3.79
C PRO A 94 6.90 5.60 -2.32
N LEU A 95 6.73 6.87 -1.95
CA LEU A 95 6.92 7.32 -0.57
C LEU A 95 5.73 6.92 0.32
N ILE A 96 4.51 6.96 -0.23
CA ILE A 96 3.32 6.40 0.44
C ILE A 96 3.50 4.90 0.65
N ALA A 97 4.02 4.19 -0.35
CA ALA A 97 4.28 2.75 -0.30
C ALA A 97 5.38 2.37 0.69
N ARG A 98 6.25 3.30 1.08
CA ARG A 98 7.21 3.15 2.19
C ARG A 98 6.63 3.52 3.55
N GLY A 99 5.38 3.99 3.61
CA GLY A 99 4.72 4.40 4.84
C GLY A 99 5.12 5.79 5.34
N MET A 100 5.68 6.65 4.49
CA MET A 100 6.15 7.97 4.91
C MET A 100 5.00 8.94 5.22
N ALA A 101 5.11 9.67 6.33
CA ALA A 101 4.23 10.79 6.64
C ALA A 101 4.49 11.99 5.70
N ALA A 102 3.52 12.89 5.57
CA ALA A 102 3.63 14.04 4.64
C ALA A 102 4.87 14.91 4.87
N ALA A 103 5.29 15.10 6.12
CA ALA A 103 6.51 15.85 6.44
C ALA A 103 7.78 15.12 5.97
N GLN A 104 7.83 13.79 6.11
CA GLN A 104 8.95 12.98 5.62
C GLN A 104 9.02 13.02 4.10
N MET A 105 7.86 12.89 3.43
CA MET A 105 7.76 12.98 1.97
C MET A 105 8.20 14.36 1.45
N ALA A 106 7.83 15.42 2.14
CA ALA A 106 8.24 16.79 1.81
C ALA A 106 9.77 16.98 1.89
N THR A 107 10.39 16.44 2.95
CA THR A 107 11.85 16.43 3.07
C THR A 107 12.51 15.65 1.94
N GLU A 108 12.01 14.44 1.65
CA GLU A 108 12.56 13.56 0.61
C GLU A 108 12.47 14.22 -0.78
N LEU A 109 11.32 14.83 -1.09
CA LEU A 109 11.09 15.49 -2.37
C LEU A 109 11.69 16.90 -2.45
N LYS A 110 12.17 17.46 -1.35
CA LYS A 110 12.58 18.87 -1.23
C LYS A 110 11.46 19.84 -1.65
N ARG A 111 10.22 19.52 -1.25
CA ARG A 111 9.00 20.28 -1.58
C ARG A 111 8.32 20.79 -0.30
N PRO A 112 7.57 21.90 -0.34
CA PRO A 112 6.83 22.36 0.83
C PRO A 112 5.78 21.33 1.29
N VAL A 113 5.65 21.15 2.62
CA VAL A 113 4.76 20.15 3.22
C VAL A 113 3.30 20.31 2.77
N ASP A 114 2.82 21.56 2.66
CA ASP A 114 1.43 21.82 2.27
C ASP A 114 1.16 21.50 0.81
N ILE A 115 2.16 21.62 -0.07
CA ILE A 115 2.07 21.17 -1.45
C ILE A 115 2.00 19.63 -1.49
N VAL A 116 2.86 18.93 -0.76
CA VAL A 116 2.82 17.46 -0.70
C VAL A 116 1.51 16.94 -0.11
N ARG A 117 0.94 17.63 0.88
CA ARG A 117 -0.38 17.30 1.43
C ARG A 117 -1.49 17.50 0.39
N ARG A 118 -1.44 18.61 -0.37
CA ARG A 118 -2.40 18.86 -1.45
C ARG A 118 -2.32 17.77 -2.51
N ASP A 119 -1.13 17.53 -3.05
CA ASP A 119 -0.89 16.50 -4.05
C ASP A 119 -1.30 15.11 -3.54
N GLY A 120 -1.06 14.80 -2.27
CA GLY A 120 -1.49 13.55 -1.67
C GLY A 120 -3.01 13.39 -1.64
N ARG A 121 -3.77 14.46 -1.39
CA ARG A 121 -5.25 14.43 -1.45
C ARG A 121 -5.74 14.30 -2.89
N ASP A 122 -5.16 15.08 -3.80
CA ASP A 122 -5.53 15.08 -5.21
C ASP A 122 -5.19 13.72 -5.85
N LEU A 123 -4.08 13.10 -5.46
CA LEU A 123 -3.72 11.74 -5.84
C LEU A 123 -4.78 10.72 -5.41
N LEU A 124 -5.30 10.80 -4.17
CA LEU A 124 -6.38 9.89 -3.74
C LEU A 124 -7.63 10.07 -4.60
N GLN A 125 -7.99 11.30 -4.93
CA GLN A 125 -9.14 11.60 -5.79
C GLN A 125 -8.93 11.06 -7.21
N ASN A 126 -7.78 11.32 -7.81
CA ASN A 126 -7.43 10.85 -9.15
C ASN A 126 -7.41 9.32 -9.21
N LEU A 127 -6.81 8.65 -8.23
CA LEU A 127 -6.83 7.20 -8.11
C LEU A 127 -8.22 6.62 -7.78
N LYS A 128 -9.20 7.47 -7.41
CA LYS A 128 -10.49 7.06 -6.84
C LYS A 128 -10.33 6.17 -5.60
N ALA A 129 -9.30 6.46 -4.81
CA ALA A 129 -8.94 5.70 -3.62
C ALA A 129 -9.61 6.29 -2.38
N GLN A 130 -10.13 5.42 -1.52
CA GLN A 130 -10.79 5.84 -0.27
C GLN A 130 -9.80 6.28 0.81
N ASN A 131 -8.59 5.72 0.80
CA ASN A 131 -7.52 6.03 1.74
C ASN A 131 -6.16 5.65 1.15
N ARG A 132 -5.08 5.93 1.89
CA ARG A 132 -3.70 5.65 1.44
C ARG A 132 -3.41 4.16 1.19
N ALA A 133 -4.08 3.25 1.90
CA ALA A 133 -3.90 1.83 1.68
C ALA A 133 -4.53 1.42 0.34
N HIS A 134 -5.77 1.83 0.10
CA HIS A 134 -6.44 1.64 -1.19
C HIS A 134 -5.67 2.31 -2.34
N ALA A 135 -5.05 3.46 -2.10
CA ALA A 135 -4.22 4.13 -3.10
C ALA A 135 -3.06 3.25 -3.60
N ILE A 136 -2.47 2.42 -2.72
CA ILE A 136 -1.42 1.47 -3.13
C ILE A 136 -1.99 0.36 -4.00
N THR A 137 -3.18 -0.15 -3.68
CA THR A 137 -3.88 -1.10 -4.56
C THR A 137 -4.11 -0.47 -5.94
N ARG A 138 -4.67 0.75 -6.01
CA ARG A 138 -4.91 1.46 -7.27
C ARG A 138 -3.61 1.75 -8.03
N ALA A 139 -2.57 2.17 -7.34
CA ALA A 139 -1.25 2.40 -7.94
C ALA A 139 -0.63 1.12 -8.53
N TRP A 140 -0.85 -0.04 -7.90
CA TRP A 140 -0.49 -1.34 -8.45
C TRP A 140 -1.32 -1.67 -9.71
N GLN A 141 -2.64 -1.50 -9.65
CA GLN A 141 -3.53 -1.77 -10.79
C GLN A 141 -3.14 -0.99 -12.04
N TYR A 142 -2.79 0.30 -11.89
CA TYR A 142 -2.36 1.16 -12.99
C TYR A 142 -0.85 1.16 -13.24
N GLN A 143 -0.11 0.23 -12.61
CA GLN A 143 1.35 0.09 -12.78
C GLN A 143 2.17 1.36 -12.46
N ILE A 144 1.63 2.26 -11.64
CA ILE A 144 2.34 3.43 -11.10
C ILE A 144 3.36 2.97 -10.05
N LEU A 145 3.01 1.91 -9.30
CA LEU A 145 3.91 1.21 -8.40
C LEU A 145 4.15 -0.20 -8.93
N THR A 146 5.42 -0.59 -9.09
CA THR A 146 5.82 -1.91 -9.57
C THR A 146 6.50 -2.74 -8.49
N GLU A 147 6.53 -4.05 -8.72
CA GLU A 147 7.27 -5.00 -7.89
C GLU A 147 8.75 -4.58 -7.72
N ASP A 148 9.44 -4.27 -8.82
CA ASP A 148 10.86 -3.90 -8.81
C ASP A 148 11.14 -2.67 -7.93
N GLN A 149 10.24 -1.68 -7.97
CA GLN A 149 10.36 -0.49 -7.12
C GLN A 149 10.27 -0.85 -5.64
N VAL A 150 9.32 -1.71 -5.27
CA VAL A 150 9.16 -2.15 -3.87
C VAL A 150 10.36 -2.99 -3.44
N ILE A 151 10.78 -3.94 -4.28
CA ILE A 151 11.93 -4.81 -4.03
C ILE A 151 13.21 -4.00 -3.83
N ALA A 152 13.41 -2.92 -4.60
CA ALA A 152 14.62 -2.11 -4.53
C ALA A 152 14.85 -1.46 -3.16
N TRP A 153 13.80 -1.14 -2.40
CA TRP A 153 13.93 -0.54 -1.06
C TRP A 153 13.83 -1.54 0.10
N LEU A 154 13.51 -2.80 -0.18
CA LEU A 154 13.52 -3.88 0.82
C LEU A 154 14.90 -4.53 0.99
N ARG A 155 15.85 -4.17 0.11
CA ARG A 155 17.27 -4.53 0.18
C ARG A 155 17.97 -3.61 1.17
#